data_AF-A0A179D4L7-F1
#
_entry.id   AF-A0A179D4L7-F1
#
_cell.length_a   1.000
_cell.length_b   1.000
_cell.length_c   1.000
_cell.angle_alpha   90.00
_cell.angle_beta   90.00
_cell.angle_gamma   90.00
#
_symmetry.space_group_name_H-M   'P 1'
#
loop_
_entity.id
_entity.type
_entity.pdbx_description
1 polymer ?
#
loop_
_entity_poly.entity_id
_entity_poly.type
_entity_poly.pdbx_seq_one_letter_code
_entity_poly.pdbx_strand_id
1 'polypeptide(L)'
;MKGWLVKFLLILFAWWGMFGAIGLALCTPDGDVAPLGNRDGKVNIGDALVTLRFALGLEAPTQEDTCHADVAPLGADGMPNPDGKITIGDALVILRKALQLVSWNAATVEDLKEALIDFLENPSEGNYTQLLDMFNAVPNTSEARILKGAGLLFTVYNDHRDFFNQVLKVDLDTVNASSANILYNLLTAPDYAGEILTVMVDVISRLDQADAEFSQVLAASGTRAAGNLASLTFPDGTTVYFDALDVKIMRFLAKFWKAVCLYIESLDISANNWLVNGTDIRDLLLVANGTLNGTSFNGTSNETLYTFFMNNTQLLTYRDPSKLEEFKQAFSQARQTFEEIVNEFATLSEEALRARQNHAFNLDDPASVVIAQAATRVLASLETAFSDPSAELAWIVAANETLHYVDGGDGYYYPKRKFDIYLEYATSTGNATVYDLVSGQITPRALLFGDVFMDYANRTRIELFRSGVEMIDWDEPLETYVIPEADIAIDGNATDWGAVPIFYNQNGIVVKIARNASGDFFVYVSNPRLASENGSFGVDFMAHAPGFFYEVNLNCGRYYEFSCDAYEGGMGLWSSVNTWVAIEPYGVEIMYPGVYNSLVRSDARNRFYLDFSFTSVSGYDSKTLKFLPEIGP
;
A
#
# COMPACT_ATOMS: atom_id res chain seq x y z
N MET A 1 -11.14 3.01 11.39
CA MET A 1 -10.21 2.08 12.07
C MET A 1 -10.44 0.61 11.66
N LYS A 2 -10.82 0.33 10.39
CA LYS A 2 -11.01 -1.03 9.84
C LYS A 2 -10.42 -1.22 8.44
N GLY A 3 -9.58 -0.30 7.99
CA GLY A 3 -8.88 -0.39 6.71
C GLY A 3 -7.44 -0.88 6.84
N TRP A 4 -6.98 -1.37 8.00
CA TRP A 4 -5.54 -1.56 8.21
C TRP A 4 -4.95 -2.70 7.37
N LEU A 5 -5.70 -3.78 7.10
CA LEU A 5 -5.18 -4.94 6.36
C LEU A 5 -5.44 -4.92 4.84
N VAL A 6 -6.47 -4.19 4.41
CA VAL A 6 -6.70 -3.84 3.00
C VAL A 6 -5.74 -2.72 2.58
N LYS A 7 -5.48 -1.76 3.50
CA LYS A 7 -4.33 -0.86 3.37
C LYS A 7 -3.04 -1.66 3.43
N PHE A 8 -2.88 -2.70 4.25
CA PHE A 8 -1.66 -3.54 4.31
C PHE A 8 -1.29 -4.22 2.97
N LEU A 9 -2.27 -4.58 2.13
CA LEU A 9 -2.01 -5.18 0.80
C LEU A 9 -1.89 -4.16 -0.34
N LEU A 10 -2.40 -2.93 -0.16
CA LEU A 10 -2.07 -1.76 -1.01
C LEU A 10 -0.76 -1.04 -0.58
N ILE A 11 -0.38 -1.15 0.69
CA ILE A 11 0.86 -0.71 1.36
C ILE A 11 2.01 -1.71 1.08
N LEU A 12 1.72 -2.94 0.66
CA LEU A 12 2.74 -3.85 0.13
C LEU A 12 3.41 -3.35 -1.16
N PHE A 13 2.94 -2.23 -1.72
CA PHE A 13 3.62 -1.47 -2.76
C PHE A 13 4.14 -0.09 -2.32
N ALA A 14 3.86 0.38 -1.10
CA ALA A 14 4.37 1.65 -0.56
C ALA A 14 4.45 1.59 0.98
N TRP A 15 5.66 1.78 1.54
CA TRP A 15 6.01 1.95 2.97
C TRP A 15 6.28 0.65 3.77
N TRP A 16 7.18 0.48 4.76
CA TRP A 16 8.15 1.31 5.49
C TRP A 16 9.19 0.39 6.18
N GLY A 17 10.31 0.95 6.68
CA GLY A 17 11.52 0.21 7.05
C GLY A 17 11.91 0.16 8.54
N MET A 18 12.89 -0.71 8.85
CA MET A 18 14.00 -0.56 9.83
C MET A 18 14.76 -1.89 10.02
N PHE A 19 16.10 -1.81 10.13
CA PHE A 19 17.13 -2.84 10.47
C PHE A 19 17.26 -4.05 9.52
N GLY A 20 18.42 -4.66 9.22
CA GLY A 20 19.80 -4.57 9.71
C GLY A 20 20.42 -5.99 9.74
N ALA A 21 21.27 -6.33 8.77
CA ALA A 21 21.81 -7.68 8.49
C ALA A 21 22.63 -8.35 9.62
N ILE A 22 22.64 -9.70 9.65
CA ILE A 22 23.82 -10.59 9.75
C ILE A 22 23.38 -12.00 9.33
N GLY A 23 24.03 -12.58 8.31
CA GLY A 23 23.82 -13.97 7.93
C GLY A 23 24.32 -14.95 9.00
N LEU A 24 23.44 -15.83 9.45
CA LEU A 24 23.78 -17.07 10.11
C LEU A 24 23.09 -18.22 9.38
N ALA A 25 23.88 -19.20 8.95
CA ALA A 25 23.34 -20.48 8.50
C ALA A 25 22.55 -21.09 9.65
N LEU A 26 21.22 -21.05 9.55
CA LEU A 26 20.36 -21.67 10.53
C LEU A 26 20.51 -23.17 10.47
N CYS A 27 20.51 -23.73 11.66
CA CYS A 27 20.71 -25.12 11.88
C CYS A 27 19.42 -25.74 12.43
N THR A 28 18.86 -26.73 11.72
CA THR A 28 17.64 -27.43 12.12
C THR A 28 17.97 -28.83 12.66
N PRO A 29 17.86 -29.07 13.98
CA PRO A 29 18.11 -30.39 14.60
C PRO A 29 16.91 -31.33 14.43
N ASP A 30 16.62 -31.72 13.19
CA ASP A 30 15.43 -32.53 12.86
C ASP A 30 15.66 -34.05 12.96
N GLY A 31 16.92 -34.50 12.94
CA GLY A 31 17.32 -35.90 12.95
C GLY A 31 17.40 -36.57 11.58
N ASP A 32 17.38 -35.81 10.47
CA ASP A 32 17.54 -36.32 9.09
C ASP A 32 18.99 -36.15 8.61
N VAL A 33 19.72 -37.24 8.56
CA VAL A 33 21.16 -37.27 8.22
C VAL A 33 21.48 -38.32 7.16
N ALA A 34 20.48 -39.10 6.72
CA ALA A 34 20.62 -40.17 5.75
C ALA A 34 19.68 -39.95 4.55
N PRO A 35 20.10 -40.33 3.34
CA PRO A 35 21.46 -40.73 2.95
C PRO A 35 22.51 -39.62 3.15
N LEU A 36 23.74 -40.02 3.48
CA LEU A 36 24.87 -39.09 3.67
C LEU A 36 25.10 -38.22 2.42
N GLY A 37 25.12 -36.90 2.62
CA GLY A 37 25.27 -35.92 1.55
C GLY A 37 24.04 -35.74 0.65
N ASN A 38 22.91 -36.40 0.95
CA ASN A 38 21.65 -36.27 0.21
C ASN A 38 20.44 -36.71 1.08
N ARG A 39 20.11 -35.90 2.11
CA ARG A 39 18.97 -36.08 3.03
C ARG A 39 17.66 -36.34 2.29
N ASP A 40 16.82 -37.24 2.81
CA ASP A 40 15.61 -37.70 2.12
C ASP A 40 14.29 -37.14 2.69
N GLY A 41 14.37 -36.27 3.69
CA GLY A 41 13.25 -35.64 4.38
C GLY A 41 12.56 -36.58 5.38
N LYS A 42 13.12 -37.76 5.69
CA LYS A 42 12.47 -38.77 6.53
C LYS A 42 13.41 -39.30 7.60
N VAL A 43 13.08 -38.99 8.85
CA VAL A 43 13.72 -39.59 10.02
C VAL A 43 13.35 -41.08 10.14
N ASN A 44 14.32 -41.94 9.87
CA ASN A 44 14.20 -43.39 9.90
C ASN A 44 15.42 -44.05 10.59
N ILE A 45 15.51 -45.39 10.52
CA ILE A 45 16.59 -46.14 11.19
C ILE A 45 17.96 -45.87 10.53
N GLY A 46 17.97 -45.52 9.23
CA GLY A 46 19.17 -45.11 8.50
C GLY A 46 19.82 -43.88 9.13
N ASP A 47 19.02 -42.88 9.53
CA ASP A 47 19.50 -41.66 10.19
C ASP A 47 20.15 -41.97 11.53
N ALA A 48 19.48 -42.79 12.35
CA ALA A 48 20.03 -43.21 13.63
C ALA A 48 21.36 -43.97 13.47
N LEU A 49 21.50 -44.76 12.40
CA LEU A 49 22.72 -45.50 12.11
C LEU A 49 23.87 -44.57 11.67
N VAL A 50 23.58 -43.56 10.85
CA VAL A 50 24.56 -42.56 10.41
C VAL A 50 24.99 -41.68 11.58
N THR A 51 24.05 -41.14 12.36
CA THR A 51 24.34 -40.37 13.59
C THR A 51 25.17 -41.18 14.59
N LEU A 52 24.91 -42.49 14.71
CA LEU A 52 25.73 -43.37 15.57
C LEU A 52 27.17 -43.51 15.06
N ARG A 53 27.39 -43.52 13.73
CA ARG A 53 28.75 -43.54 13.16
C ARG A 53 29.49 -42.24 13.44
N PHE A 54 28.81 -41.10 13.37
CA PHE A 54 29.38 -39.81 13.79
C PHE A 54 29.75 -39.81 15.28
N ALA A 55 28.83 -40.23 16.15
CA ALA A 55 29.03 -40.27 17.59
C ALA A 55 30.20 -41.19 18.01
N LEU A 56 30.46 -42.27 17.25
CA LEU A 56 31.56 -43.19 17.48
C LEU A 56 32.88 -42.76 16.80
N GLY A 57 32.88 -41.66 16.05
CA GLY A 57 34.04 -41.19 15.27
C GLY A 57 34.44 -42.13 14.12
N LEU A 58 33.49 -42.96 13.66
CA LEU A 58 33.71 -43.83 12.49
C LEU A 58 33.57 -43.07 11.18
N GLU A 59 32.91 -41.92 11.22
CA GLU A 59 32.67 -41.03 10.09
C GLU A 59 32.72 -39.59 10.60
N ALA A 60 33.28 -38.67 9.80
CA ALA A 60 33.41 -37.27 10.18
C ALA A 60 32.17 -36.51 9.68
N PRO A 61 31.35 -35.92 10.57
CA PRO A 61 30.20 -35.14 10.15
C PRO A 61 30.67 -33.83 9.48
N THR A 62 29.98 -33.43 8.40
CA THR A 62 30.07 -32.06 7.90
C THR A 62 29.40 -31.08 8.89
N GLN A 63 29.50 -29.77 8.63
CA GLN A 63 28.80 -28.77 9.45
C GLN A 63 27.28 -28.94 9.38
N GLU A 64 26.77 -29.26 8.19
CA GLU A 64 25.35 -29.58 7.97
C GLU A 64 24.97 -30.89 8.66
N ASP A 65 25.83 -31.92 8.62
CA ASP A 65 25.55 -33.17 9.34
C ASP A 65 25.53 -32.97 10.85
N THR A 66 26.46 -32.15 11.38
CA THR A 66 26.49 -31.80 12.81
C THR A 66 25.21 -31.12 13.23
N CYS A 67 24.66 -30.31 12.33
CA CYS A 67 23.45 -29.59 12.59
C CYS A 67 22.21 -30.49 12.73
N HIS A 68 21.98 -31.36 11.75
CA HIS A 68 20.81 -32.23 11.73
C HIS A 68 20.92 -33.41 12.71
N ALA A 69 22.15 -33.83 13.02
CA ALA A 69 22.43 -34.98 13.88
C ALA A 69 22.35 -34.66 15.37
N ASP A 70 22.58 -33.43 15.80
CA ASP A 70 22.60 -33.01 17.21
C ASP A 70 21.18 -32.70 17.69
N VAL A 71 20.47 -33.72 18.15
CA VAL A 71 19.06 -33.65 18.55
C VAL A 71 18.84 -33.90 20.05
N ALA A 72 19.92 -34.13 20.79
CA ALA A 72 19.92 -34.42 22.21
C ALA A 72 20.70 -33.36 23.01
N PRO A 73 20.36 -33.15 24.29
CA PRO A 73 19.23 -33.74 25.01
C PRO A 73 17.86 -33.27 24.50
N LEU A 74 16.80 -34.00 24.84
CA LEU A 74 15.44 -33.46 24.69
C LEU A 74 15.13 -32.52 25.86
N GLY A 75 14.51 -31.38 25.56
CA GLY A 75 13.97 -30.44 26.52
C GLY A 75 12.79 -31.01 27.32
N ALA A 76 12.31 -30.23 28.29
CA ALA A 76 11.15 -30.60 29.11
C ALA A 76 9.84 -30.70 28.30
N ASP A 77 9.80 -30.05 27.14
CA ASP A 77 8.75 -30.05 26.12
C ASP A 77 8.86 -31.22 25.13
N GLY A 78 9.93 -32.04 25.24
CA GLY A 78 10.19 -33.14 24.32
C GLY A 78 10.78 -32.71 22.97
N MET A 79 11.18 -31.44 22.80
CA MET A 79 11.87 -30.96 21.61
C MET A 79 13.39 -31.15 21.71
N PRO A 80 14.10 -31.29 20.58
CA PRO A 80 15.56 -31.24 20.55
C PRO A 80 16.12 -29.95 21.18
N ASN A 81 17.11 -30.10 22.07
CA ASN A 81 17.86 -28.99 22.67
C ASN A 81 19.37 -29.25 22.44
N PRO A 82 19.87 -28.99 21.21
CA PRO A 82 21.21 -29.38 20.78
C PRO A 82 22.31 -28.85 21.69
N ASP A 83 23.32 -29.66 21.98
CA ASP A 83 24.42 -29.27 22.90
C ASP A 83 25.76 -28.97 22.21
N GLY A 84 25.75 -28.97 20.88
CA GLY A 84 26.90 -28.78 20.00
C GLY A 84 27.72 -30.05 19.77
N LYS A 85 27.24 -31.23 20.22
CA LYS A 85 27.96 -32.50 20.10
C LYS A 85 27.05 -33.61 19.63
N ILE A 86 27.48 -34.30 18.58
CA ILE A 86 26.85 -35.55 18.17
C ILE A 86 27.32 -36.68 19.08
N THR A 87 26.41 -37.23 19.87
CA THR A 87 26.65 -38.31 20.82
C THR A 87 25.72 -39.51 20.57
N ILE A 88 25.90 -40.57 21.36
CA ILE A 88 24.97 -41.72 21.33
C ILE A 88 23.56 -41.28 21.79
N GLY A 89 23.45 -40.22 22.58
CA GLY A 89 22.17 -39.64 23.00
C GLY A 89 21.32 -39.23 21.81
N ASP A 90 21.95 -38.61 20.81
CA ASP A 90 21.32 -38.15 19.58
C ASP A 90 20.80 -39.30 18.73
N ALA A 91 21.66 -40.29 18.47
CA ALA A 91 21.28 -41.50 17.73
C ALA A 91 20.08 -42.21 18.40
N LEU A 92 20.01 -42.20 19.74
CA LEU A 92 18.91 -42.80 20.49
C LEU A 92 17.62 -41.98 20.37
N VAL A 93 17.71 -40.65 20.38
CA VAL A 93 16.57 -39.75 20.19
C VAL A 93 16.00 -39.88 18.77
N ILE A 94 16.86 -39.92 17.74
CA ILE A 94 16.50 -40.19 16.35
C ILE A 94 15.84 -41.56 16.20
N LEU A 95 16.40 -42.61 16.82
CA LEU A 95 15.80 -43.94 16.79
C LEU A 95 14.43 -43.98 17.46
N ARG A 96 14.25 -43.27 18.58
CA ARG A 96 12.94 -43.16 19.24
C ARG A 96 11.93 -42.45 18.33
N LYS A 97 12.35 -41.42 17.59
CA LYS A 97 11.50 -40.72 16.61
C LYS A 97 11.15 -41.61 15.42
N ALA A 98 12.11 -42.33 14.86
CA ALA A 98 11.89 -43.31 13.79
C ALA A 98 10.90 -44.42 14.18
N LEU A 99 10.88 -44.78 15.47
CA LEU A 99 9.94 -45.75 16.05
C LEU A 99 8.64 -45.12 16.58
N GLN A 100 8.45 -43.81 16.39
CA GLN A 100 7.29 -43.04 16.87
C GLN A 100 7.08 -43.09 18.39
N LEU A 101 8.15 -43.34 19.15
CA LEU A 101 8.15 -43.36 20.62
C LEU A 101 8.31 -41.96 21.21
N VAL A 102 8.86 -41.04 20.41
CA VAL A 102 8.85 -39.60 20.65
C VAL A 102 8.39 -38.94 19.35
N SER A 103 7.62 -37.88 19.49
CA SER A 103 7.17 -37.04 18.39
C SER A 103 7.21 -35.62 18.92
N TRP A 104 8.10 -34.80 18.38
CA TRP A 104 7.88 -33.36 18.40
C TRP A 104 6.96 -33.09 17.20
N ASN A 105 5.71 -32.75 17.52
CA ASN A 105 4.54 -32.79 16.62
C ASN A 105 4.86 -32.31 15.20
N ALA A 106 4.29 -32.98 14.20
CA ALA A 106 4.21 -32.38 12.87
C ALA A 106 3.51 -31.02 13.02
N ALA A 107 4.19 -29.97 12.58
CA ALA A 107 3.66 -28.61 12.66
C ALA A 107 2.24 -28.57 12.08
N THR A 108 1.34 -27.94 12.81
CA THR A 108 -0.06 -27.80 12.43
C THR A 108 -0.26 -26.53 11.62
N VAL A 109 -1.42 -26.42 10.96
CA VAL A 109 -1.80 -25.19 10.28
C VAL A 109 -1.94 -24.02 11.25
N GLU A 110 -2.30 -24.27 12.51
CA GLU A 110 -2.36 -23.23 13.53
C GLU A 110 -0.97 -22.74 13.92
N ASP A 111 0.01 -23.64 14.09
CA ASP A 111 1.41 -23.26 14.32
C ASP A 111 1.96 -22.39 13.17
N LEU A 112 1.54 -22.68 11.93
CA LEU A 112 1.88 -21.87 10.76
C LEU A 112 1.24 -20.48 10.80
N LYS A 113 -0.03 -20.39 11.23
CA LYS A 113 -0.73 -19.11 11.37
C LYS A 113 -0.06 -18.26 12.44
N GLU A 114 0.28 -18.85 13.59
CA GLU A 114 0.99 -18.17 14.66
C GLU A 114 2.35 -17.65 14.16
N ALA A 115 3.16 -18.49 13.51
CA ALA A 115 4.44 -18.06 12.94
C ALA A 115 4.28 -16.95 11.88
N LEU A 116 3.23 -17.01 11.06
CA LEU A 116 2.93 -15.97 10.08
C LEU A 116 2.50 -14.67 10.76
N ILE A 117 1.64 -14.72 11.77
CA ILE A 117 1.19 -13.55 12.54
C ILE A 117 2.39 -12.92 13.25
N ASP A 118 3.22 -13.71 13.92
CA ASP A 118 4.44 -13.24 14.60
C ASP A 118 5.39 -12.53 13.63
N PHE A 119 5.54 -13.07 12.41
CA PHE A 119 6.32 -12.42 11.35
C PHE A 119 5.67 -11.10 10.88
N LEU A 120 4.35 -11.06 10.69
CA LEU A 120 3.65 -9.86 10.23
C LEU A 120 3.63 -8.75 11.29
N GLU A 121 3.51 -9.09 12.57
CA GLU A 121 3.55 -8.13 13.67
C GLU A 121 4.98 -7.68 14.02
N ASN A 122 5.95 -8.57 13.87
CA ASN A 122 7.36 -8.32 14.15
C ASN A 122 8.27 -9.04 13.14
N PRO A 123 8.59 -8.40 12.00
CA PRO A 123 9.38 -9.00 10.93
C PRO A 123 10.87 -9.06 11.30
N SER A 124 11.22 -9.96 12.21
CA SER A 124 12.60 -10.26 12.61
C SER A 124 13.14 -11.48 11.87
N GLU A 125 14.46 -11.60 11.74
CA GLU A 125 15.12 -12.77 11.13
C GLU A 125 14.73 -14.08 11.85
N GLY A 126 14.58 -14.06 13.18
CA GLY A 126 14.13 -15.21 13.95
C GLY A 126 12.71 -15.64 13.60
N ASN A 127 11.77 -14.69 13.57
CA ASN A 127 10.37 -14.96 13.18
C ASN A 127 10.29 -15.40 11.72
N TYR A 128 11.15 -14.84 10.87
CA TYR A 128 11.27 -15.20 9.47
C TYR A 128 11.72 -16.65 9.27
N THR A 129 12.79 -17.08 9.94
CA THR A 129 13.23 -18.47 9.82
C THR A 129 12.22 -19.44 10.41
N GLN A 130 11.62 -19.09 11.55
CA GLN A 130 10.55 -19.89 12.13
C GLN A 130 9.39 -20.07 11.13
N LEU A 131 9.00 -19.02 10.41
CA LEU A 131 7.97 -19.10 9.36
C LEU A 131 8.38 -20.04 8.20
N LEU A 132 9.63 -19.94 7.73
CA LEU A 132 10.15 -20.83 6.68
C LEU A 132 10.23 -22.29 7.12
N ASP A 133 10.70 -22.56 8.34
CA ASP A 133 10.75 -23.90 8.92
C ASP A 133 9.34 -24.50 9.01
N MET A 134 8.34 -23.67 9.36
CA MET A 134 6.94 -24.06 9.36
C MET A 134 6.41 -24.41 7.97
N PHE A 135 6.82 -23.71 6.90
CA PHE A 135 6.39 -24.09 5.54
C PHE A 135 6.79 -25.52 5.17
N ASN A 136 7.96 -25.98 5.61
CA ASN A 136 8.43 -27.33 5.31
C ASN A 136 7.78 -28.38 6.23
N ALA A 137 7.50 -28.02 7.48
CA ALA A 137 6.97 -28.94 8.48
C ALA A 137 5.46 -29.19 8.39
N VAL A 138 4.68 -28.25 7.83
CA VAL A 138 3.20 -28.32 7.84
C VAL A 138 2.66 -29.13 6.64
N PRO A 139 1.69 -30.04 6.85
CA PRO A 139 1.05 -30.79 5.77
C PRO A 139 0.43 -29.89 4.69
N ASN A 140 0.48 -30.34 3.43
CA ASN A 140 0.00 -29.60 2.26
C ASN A 140 -1.54 -29.62 2.09
N THR A 141 -2.27 -29.07 3.06
CA THR A 141 -3.71 -28.78 2.95
C THR A 141 -3.95 -27.51 2.13
N SER A 142 -5.16 -27.29 1.59
CA SER A 142 -5.46 -26.05 0.83
C SER A 142 -5.16 -24.78 1.64
N GLU A 143 -5.54 -24.77 2.92
CA GLU A 143 -5.26 -23.64 3.81
C GLU A 143 -3.74 -23.44 4.02
N ALA A 144 -3.00 -24.52 4.31
CA ALA A 144 -1.54 -24.43 4.45
C ALA A 144 -0.87 -23.91 3.17
N ARG A 145 -1.32 -24.34 1.99
CA ARG A 145 -0.78 -23.88 0.70
C ARG A 145 -1.05 -22.40 0.45
N ILE A 146 -2.23 -21.88 0.83
CA ILE A 146 -2.51 -20.44 0.77
C ILE A 146 -1.52 -19.69 1.66
N LEU A 147 -1.33 -20.13 2.90
CA LEU A 147 -0.43 -19.48 3.86
C LEU A 147 1.04 -19.58 3.43
N LYS A 148 1.48 -20.72 2.88
CA LYS A 148 2.82 -20.90 2.29
C LYS A 148 3.03 -19.95 1.11
N GLY A 149 2.09 -19.90 0.17
CA GLY A 149 2.18 -19.01 -0.99
C GLY A 149 2.21 -17.53 -0.59
N ALA A 150 1.32 -17.11 0.33
CA ALA A 150 1.32 -15.75 0.86
C ALA A 150 2.64 -15.42 1.57
N GLY A 151 3.09 -16.35 2.42
CA GLY A 151 4.39 -16.33 3.06
C GLY A 151 5.55 -16.13 2.09
N LEU A 152 5.62 -16.92 1.02
CA LEU A 152 6.64 -16.78 -0.03
C LEU A 152 6.60 -15.40 -0.70
N LEU A 153 5.42 -14.86 -1.00
CA LEU A 153 5.29 -13.49 -1.51
C LEU A 153 5.82 -12.45 -0.51
N PHE A 154 5.52 -12.62 0.78
CA PHE A 154 6.08 -11.76 1.82
C PHE A 154 7.60 -11.91 1.94
N THR A 155 8.14 -13.13 1.76
CA THR A 155 9.60 -13.36 1.80
C THR A 155 10.32 -12.66 0.66
N VAL A 156 9.76 -12.72 -0.56
CA VAL A 156 10.28 -12.00 -1.73
C VAL A 156 10.35 -10.51 -1.45
N TYR A 157 9.29 -9.96 -0.85
CA TYR A 157 9.27 -8.55 -0.48
C TYR A 157 10.28 -8.24 0.63
N ASN A 158 10.30 -9.01 1.72
CA ASN A 158 11.08 -8.70 2.91
C ASN A 158 12.60 -8.86 2.68
N ASP A 159 13.03 -9.98 2.10
CA ASP A 159 14.45 -10.29 1.87
C ASP A 159 15.08 -9.31 0.89
N HIS A 160 14.28 -8.84 -0.07
CA HIS A 160 14.73 -7.95 -1.12
C HIS A 160 14.18 -6.53 -0.95
N ARG A 161 13.62 -6.22 0.22
CA ARG A 161 13.03 -4.90 0.51
C ARG A 161 14.05 -3.81 0.32
N ASP A 162 15.27 -4.00 0.83
CA ASP A 162 16.34 -3.03 0.67
C ASP A 162 16.79 -2.93 -0.79
N PHE A 163 16.75 -4.01 -1.55
CA PHE A 163 16.94 -3.93 -3.00
C PHE A 163 15.82 -3.11 -3.67
N PHE A 164 14.53 -3.44 -3.47
CA PHE A 164 13.42 -2.70 -4.06
C PHE A 164 13.34 -1.23 -3.59
N ASN A 165 13.55 -0.96 -2.31
CA ASN A 165 13.45 0.37 -1.71
C ASN A 165 14.70 1.22 -1.92
N GLN A 166 15.90 0.64 -1.75
CA GLN A 166 17.13 1.39 -1.93
C GLN A 166 17.44 1.48 -3.41
N VAL A 167 17.49 0.39 -4.17
CA VAL A 167 17.94 0.41 -5.58
C VAL A 167 16.92 1.07 -6.51
N LEU A 168 15.64 0.70 -6.44
CA LEU A 168 14.65 1.16 -7.42
C LEU A 168 13.96 2.48 -7.06
N LYS A 169 14.05 2.96 -5.80
CA LYS A 169 13.48 4.23 -5.28
C LYS A 169 12.30 4.77 -6.09
N VAL A 170 11.28 3.94 -6.28
CA VAL A 170 10.04 4.36 -6.91
C VAL A 170 9.25 5.05 -5.80
N ASP A 171 9.40 6.37 -5.69
CA ASP A 171 8.53 7.21 -4.87
C ASP A 171 7.16 7.26 -5.57
N LEU A 172 6.27 6.35 -5.14
CA LEU A 172 4.94 6.19 -5.70
C LEU A 172 3.92 7.20 -5.14
N ASP A 173 4.28 7.94 -4.09
CA ASP A 173 3.43 9.01 -3.52
C ASP A 173 3.46 10.27 -4.40
N THR A 174 4.53 10.44 -5.20
CA THR A 174 4.70 11.60 -6.10
C THR A 174 4.85 11.24 -7.58
N VAL A 175 4.92 9.94 -7.93
CA VAL A 175 5.33 9.45 -9.27
C VAL A 175 6.59 10.18 -9.74
N ASN A 176 7.51 10.48 -8.81
CA ASN A 176 8.71 11.24 -9.09
C ASN A 176 9.94 10.44 -8.70
N ALA A 177 10.00 9.22 -9.26
CA ALA A 177 11.23 8.45 -9.27
C ALA A 177 12.22 9.18 -10.17
N SER A 178 13.08 10.01 -9.57
CA SER A 178 14.17 10.60 -10.32
C SER A 178 15.09 9.45 -10.76
N SER A 179 15.20 9.23 -12.07
CA SER A 179 16.14 8.26 -12.67
C SER A 179 17.55 8.40 -12.09
N ALA A 180 17.89 9.60 -11.64
CA ALA A 180 19.09 9.92 -10.88
C ALA A 180 19.25 9.16 -9.55
N ASN A 181 18.19 9.10 -8.74
CA ASN A 181 18.19 8.42 -7.45
C ASN A 181 18.27 6.91 -7.64
N ILE A 182 17.57 6.36 -8.64
CA ILE A 182 17.63 4.94 -9.00
C ILE A 182 19.07 4.59 -9.37
N LEU A 183 19.67 5.36 -10.27
CA LEU A 183 21.03 5.14 -10.73
C LEU A 183 22.07 5.29 -9.60
N TYR A 184 21.94 6.28 -8.72
CA TYR A 184 22.82 6.44 -7.55
C TYR A 184 22.79 5.19 -6.66
N ASN A 185 21.60 4.71 -6.32
CA ASN A 185 21.48 3.59 -5.37
C ASN A 185 21.90 2.27 -6.01
N LEU A 186 21.60 2.08 -7.29
CA LEU A 186 22.13 0.97 -8.08
C LEU A 186 23.66 1.01 -7.98
N LEU A 187 24.30 2.10 -8.41
CA LEU A 187 25.77 2.20 -8.47
C LEU A 187 26.50 2.13 -7.12
N THR A 188 25.83 2.42 -6.01
CA THR A 188 26.44 2.36 -4.66
C THR A 188 26.29 1.01 -3.97
N ALA A 189 25.64 0.02 -4.62
CA ALA A 189 25.54 -1.34 -4.09
C ALA A 189 26.90 -2.06 -4.03
N PRO A 190 27.21 -2.78 -2.93
CA PRO A 190 28.50 -3.46 -2.73
C PRO A 190 28.88 -4.48 -3.82
N ASP A 191 27.93 -5.28 -4.32
CA ASP A 191 28.09 -6.14 -5.50
C ASP A 191 26.96 -5.90 -6.52
N TYR A 192 27.03 -4.71 -7.11
CA TYR A 192 26.16 -4.16 -8.15
C TYR A 192 25.58 -5.15 -9.17
N ALA A 193 26.37 -6.06 -9.74
CA ALA A 193 25.90 -6.93 -10.82
C ALA A 193 25.66 -8.37 -10.36
N GLY A 194 26.48 -8.87 -9.42
CA GLY A 194 26.37 -10.22 -8.89
C GLY A 194 25.17 -10.37 -7.95
N GLU A 195 24.97 -9.41 -7.03
CA GLU A 195 23.82 -9.42 -6.12
C GLU A 195 22.52 -9.30 -6.89
N ILE A 196 22.40 -8.36 -7.83
CA ILE A 196 21.12 -8.11 -8.52
C ILE A 196 20.67 -9.32 -9.33
N LEU A 197 21.56 -9.93 -10.13
CA LEU A 197 21.18 -11.09 -10.94
C LEU A 197 20.88 -12.32 -10.07
N THR A 198 21.64 -12.51 -8.99
CA THR A 198 21.37 -13.60 -8.04
C THR A 198 20.03 -13.40 -7.33
N VAL A 199 19.73 -12.16 -6.93
CA VAL A 199 18.45 -11.75 -6.35
C VAL A 199 17.32 -11.97 -7.35
N MET A 200 17.45 -11.59 -8.62
CA MET A 200 16.42 -11.82 -9.63
C MET A 200 16.10 -13.32 -9.81
N VAL A 201 17.13 -14.17 -9.87
CA VAL A 201 16.95 -15.63 -10.00
C VAL A 201 16.23 -16.21 -8.77
N ASP A 202 16.62 -15.81 -7.57
CA ASP A 202 15.95 -16.22 -6.32
C ASP A 202 14.49 -15.74 -6.27
N VAL A 203 14.26 -14.46 -6.56
CA VAL A 203 12.92 -13.85 -6.63
C VAL A 203 12.03 -14.60 -7.63
N ILE A 204 12.50 -14.84 -8.85
CA ILE A 204 11.73 -15.58 -9.86
C ILE A 204 11.40 -16.99 -9.37
N SER A 205 12.37 -17.70 -8.78
CA SER A 205 12.13 -19.05 -8.24
C SER A 205 11.04 -19.06 -7.17
N ARG A 206 11.09 -18.11 -6.22
CA ARG A 206 10.08 -18.00 -5.14
C ARG A 206 8.72 -17.56 -5.65
N LEU A 207 8.65 -16.67 -6.65
CA LEU A 207 7.40 -16.29 -7.32
C LEU A 207 6.78 -17.49 -8.05
N ASP A 208 7.59 -18.33 -8.70
CA ASP A 208 7.12 -19.57 -9.33
C ASP A 208 6.62 -20.59 -8.30
N GLN A 209 7.30 -20.73 -7.18
CA GLN A 209 6.84 -21.57 -6.07
C GLN A 209 5.50 -21.06 -5.50
N ALA A 210 5.37 -19.75 -5.28
CA ALA A 210 4.13 -19.15 -4.81
C ALA A 210 2.96 -19.40 -5.79
N ASP A 211 3.15 -19.14 -7.10
CA ASP A 211 2.12 -19.43 -8.11
C ASP A 211 1.77 -20.92 -8.17
N ALA A 212 2.74 -21.82 -7.98
CA ALA A 212 2.50 -23.26 -7.94
C ALA A 212 1.64 -23.66 -6.73
N GLU A 213 1.89 -23.11 -5.55
CA GLU A 213 1.07 -23.34 -4.35
C GLU A 213 -0.38 -22.89 -4.56
N PHE A 214 -0.58 -21.66 -5.05
CA PHE A 214 -1.90 -21.12 -5.35
C PHE A 214 -2.63 -21.89 -6.46
N SER A 215 -1.92 -22.33 -7.49
CA SER A 215 -2.49 -23.14 -8.58
C SER A 215 -3.04 -24.47 -8.06
N GLN A 216 -2.34 -25.09 -7.09
CA GLN A 216 -2.80 -26.34 -6.46
C GLN A 216 -4.03 -26.12 -5.59
N VAL A 217 -4.12 -24.98 -4.89
CA VAL A 217 -5.33 -24.60 -4.13
C VAL A 217 -6.55 -24.51 -5.05
N LEU A 218 -6.45 -23.77 -6.16
CA LEU A 218 -7.56 -23.60 -7.11
C LEU A 218 -7.96 -24.91 -7.80
N ALA A 219 -7.00 -25.80 -8.06
CA ALA A 219 -7.28 -27.12 -8.60
C ALA A 219 -8.03 -28.02 -7.59
N ALA A 220 -7.69 -27.94 -6.31
CA ALA A 220 -8.32 -28.72 -5.25
C ALA A 220 -9.70 -28.18 -4.82
N SER A 221 -9.88 -26.85 -4.84
CA SER A 221 -11.13 -26.19 -4.43
C SER A 221 -12.21 -26.24 -5.50
N GLY A 222 -11.85 -26.52 -6.75
CA GLY A 222 -12.68 -26.25 -7.92
C GLY A 222 -12.74 -24.75 -8.23
N THR A 223 -13.06 -24.39 -9.47
CA THR A 223 -12.99 -22.99 -9.97
C THR A 223 -14.02 -22.02 -9.36
N ARG A 224 -14.89 -22.49 -8.45
CA ARG A 224 -15.92 -21.70 -7.75
C ARG A 224 -16.20 -22.23 -6.34
N ALA A 225 -15.17 -22.40 -5.51
CA ALA A 225 -15.43 -22.68 -4.11
C ALA A 225 -16.14 -21.48 -3.48
N ALA A 226 -17.44 -21.63 -3.22
CA ALA A 226 -18.20 -20.68 -2.43
C ALA A 226 -17.70 -20.79 -0.97
N GLY A 227 -17.16 -19.70 -0.42
CA GLY A 227 -16.74 -19.61 0.97
C GLY A 227 -15.24 -19.37 1.16
N ASN A 228 -14.88 -19.07 2.41
CA ASN A 228 -13.50 -18.77 2.80
C ASN A 228 -12.65 -20.06 2.78
N LEU A 229 -11.50 -19.99 2.12
CA LEU A 229 -10.52 -21.07 2.01
C LEU A 229 -9.47 -21.04 3.14
N ALA A 230 -9.17 -19.86 3.66
CA ALA A 230 -8.30 -19.65 4.82
C ALA A 230 -8.73 -18.39 5.58
N SER A 231 -8.22 -18.24 6.80
CA SER A 231 -8.33 -16.99 7.56
C SER A 231 -7.18 -16.80 8.54
N LEU A 232 -6.85 -15.54 8.82
CA LEU A 232 -5.89 -15.13 9.84
C LEU A 232 -6.59 -14.21 10.84
N THR A 233 -6.49 -14.51 12.14
CA THR A 233 -7.04 -13.66 13.19
C THR A 233 -5.91 -13.08 14.03
N PHE A 234 -5.81 -11.76 14.05
CA PHE A 234 -4.79 -11.02 14.76
C PHE A 234 -5.13 -10.87 16.26
N PRO A 235 -4.14 -10.60 17.12
CA PRO A 235 -4.35 -10.39 18.56
C PRO A 235 -5.35 -9.28 18.91
N ASP A 236 -5.53 -8.29 18.04
CA ASP A 236 -6.52 -7.22 18.19
C ASP A 236 -7.98 -7.66 17.90
N GLY A 237 -8.16 -8.91 17.48
CA GLY A 237 -9.45 -9.50 17.11
C GLY A 237 -9.85 -9.28 15.65
N THR A 238 -9.00 -8.66 14.83
CA THR A 238 -9.22 -8.48 13.40
C THR A 238 -9.04 -9.82 12.69
N THR A 239 -10.03 -10.25 11.90
CA THR A 239 -9.93 -11.45 11.05
C THR A 239 -9.89 -11.09 9.58
N VAL A 240 -8.94 -11.69 8.88
CA VAL A 240 -8.72 -11.57 7.43
C VAL A 240 -9.09 -12.89 6.78
N TYR A 241 -9.89 -12.82 5.72
CA TYR A 241 -10.32 -14.00 4.97
C TYR A 241 -9.60 -14.11 3.63
N PHE A 242 -9.37 -15.34 3.20
CA PHE A 242 -8.86 -15.67 1.87
C PHE A 242 -9.86 -16.60 1.20
N ASP A 243 -10.28 -16.24 -0.01
CA ASP A 243 -11.10 -17.09 -0.87
C ASP A 243 -10.45 -17.31 -2.24
N ALA A 244 -11.19 -17.93 -3.17
CA ALA A 244 -10.66 -18.25 -4.49
C ALA A 244 -10.23 -16.99 -5.28
N LEU A 245 -10.88 -15.85 -5.05
CA LEU A 245 -10.56 -14.60 -5.73
C LEU A 245 -9.27 -14.00 -5.15
N ASP A 246 -9.10 -14.05 -3.82
CA ASP A 246 -7.85 -13.67 -3.15
C ASP A 246 -6.66 -14.49 -3.67
N VAL A 247 -6.85 -15.81 -3.84
CA VAL A 247 -5.83 -16.71 -4.40
C VAL A 247 -5.49 -16.34 -5.85
N LYS A 248 -6.47 -16.00 -6.68
CA LYS A 248 -6.21 -15.54 -8.06
C LYS A 248 -5.42 -14.24 -8.08
N ILE A 249 -5.74 -13.29 -7.19
CA ILE A 249 -5.03 -12.01 -7.07
C ILE A 249 -3.57 -12.25 -6.70
N MET A 250 -3.29 -13.12 -5.73
CA MET A 250 -1.90 -13.48 -5.39
C MET A 250 -1.15 -14.14 -6.56
N ARG A 251 -1.82 -14.95 -7.38
CA ARG A 251 -1.23 -15.49 -8.62
C ARG A 251 -0.93 -14.40 -9.65
N PHE A 252 -1.84 -13.43 -9.81
CA PHE A 252 -1.60 -12.28 -10.67
C PHE A 252 -0.33 -11.53 -10.22
N LEU A 253 -0.21 -11.23 -8.92
CA LEU A 253 0.97 -10.57 -8.35
C LEU A 253 2.25 -11.36 -8.62
N ALA A 254 2.23 -12.68 -8.38
CA ALA A 254 3.38 -13.55 -8.65
C ALA A 254 3.82 -13.49 -10.12
N LYS A 255 2.87 -13.60 -11.05
CA LYS A 255 3.12 -13.58 -12.50
C LYS A 255 3.59 -12.21 -13.00
N PHE A 256 2.98 -11.14 -12.49
CA PHE A 256 3.33 -9.78 -12.87
C PHE A 256 4.77 -9.44 -12.46
N TRP A 257 5.12 -9.71 -11.20
CA TRP A 257 6.49 -9.48 -10.71
C TRP A 257 7.52 -10.36 -11.39
N LYS A 258 7.16 -11.61 -11.73
CA LYS A 258 8.02 -12.46 -12.55
C LYS A 258 8.32 -11.82 -13.91
N ALA A 259 7.31 -11.24 -14.57
CA ALA A 259 7.52 -10.54 -15.83
C ALA A 259 8.53 -9.38 -15.66
N VAL A 260 8.35 -8.55 -14.64
CA VAL A 260 9.29 -7.44 -14.33
C VAL A 260 10.72 -7.97 -14.13
N CYS A 261 10.89 -9.03 -13.33
CA CYS A 261 12.21 -9.63 -13.08
C CYS A 261 12.84 -10.19 -14.36
N LEU A 262 12.06 -10.86 -15.23
CA LEU A 262 12.55 -11.36 -16.52
C LEU A 262 13.00 -10.23 -17.45
N TYR A 263 12.30 -9.10 -17.45
CA TYR A 263 12.75 -7.92 -18.20
C TYR A 263 14.09 -7.41 -17.66
N ILE A 264 14.26 -7.33 -16.34
CA ILE A 264 15.52 -6.91 -15.70
C ILE A 264 16.65 -7.91 -16.01
N GLU A 265 16.40 -9.22 -15.96
CA GLU A 265 17.37 -10.26 -16.33
C GLU A 265 17.84 -10.17 -17.78
N SER A 266 17.00 -9.62 -18.68
CA SER A 266 17.39 -9.40 -20.07
C SER A 266 18.50 -8.35 -20.21
N LEU A 267 18.63 -7.45 -19.23
CA LEU A 267 19.53 -6.31 -19.27
C LEU A 267 20.95 -6.66 -18.80
N ASP A 268 21.93 -6.06 -19.46
CA ASP A 268 23.29 -5.98 -18.95
C ASP A 268 23.36 -4.85 -17.93
N ILE A 269 23.29 -5.23 -16.67
CA ILE A 269 23.50 -4.35 -15.53
C ILE A 269 24.92 -4.47 -14.98
N SER A 270 25.92 -4.84 -15.78
CA SER A 270 27.31 -4.91 -15.35
C SER A 270 28.05 -3.59 -15.59
N ALA A 271 28.92 -3.22 -14.64
CA ALA A 271 29.87 -2.12 -14.79
C ALA A 271 31.29 -2.63 -14.52
N ASN A 272 32.14 -2.50 -15.54
CA ASN A 272 33.52 -2.99 -15.55
C ASN A 272 34.55 -1.89 -15.29
N ASN A 273 34.16 -0.61 -15.49
CA ASN A 273 35.03 0.53 -15.26
C ASN A 273 34.32 1.58 -14.40
N TRP A 274 34.61 1.55 -13.11
CA TRP A 274 34.07 2.49 -12.12
C TRP A 274 34.79 3.84 -12.10
N LEU A 275 35.89 3.98 -12.85
CA LEU A 275 36.68 5.21 -12.84
C LEU A 275 36.10 6.25 -13.78
N VAL A 276 35.92 7.46 -13.28
CA VAL A 276 35.61 8.67 -14.03
C VAL A 276 36.66 9.72 -13.69
N ASN A 277 37.40 10.20 -14.69
CA ASN A 277 38.50 11.15 -14.50
C ASN A 277 39.51 10.71 -13.41
N GLY A 278 39.75 9.40 -13.30
CA GLY A 278 40.69 8.82 -12.33
C GLY A 278 40.15 8.64 -10.90
N THR A 279 38.88 8.96 -10.64
CA THR A 279 38.21 8.73 -9.34
C THR A 279 37.11 7.69 -9.50
N ASP A 280 36.91 6.83 -8.50
CA ASP A 280 35.76 5.92 -8.50
C ASP A 280 34.46 6.72 -8.42
N ILE A 281 33.53 6.47 -9.32
CA ILE A 281 32.25 7.19 -9.33
C ILE A 281 31.49 7.02 -8.02
N ARG A 282 31.63 5.89 -7.33
CA ARG A 282 30.97 5.66 -6.03
C ARG A 282 31.46 6.64 -4.98
N ASP A 283 32.75 6.96 -5.00
CA ASP A 283 33.33 7.98 -4.12
C ASP A 283 32.83 9.39 -4.49
N LEU A 284 32.69 9.69 -5.78
CA LEU A 284 32.14 10.96 -6.26
C LEU A 284 30.66 11.14 -5.87
N LEU A 285 29.90 10.04 -5.86
CA LEU A 285 28.49 10.01 -5.46
C LEU A 285 28.35 10.20 -3.93
N LEU A 286 29.23 9.61 -3.11
CA LEU A 286 29.18 9.68 -1.64
C LEU A 286 29.45 11.09 -1.07
N VAL A 287 30.21 11.94 -1.76
CA VAL A 287 30.52 13.32 -1.32
C VAL A 287 29.32 14.26 -1.45
N ALA A 288 28.28 13.91 -2.22
CA ALA A 288 27.10 14.75 -2.47
C ALA A 288 26.01 14.69 -1.38
N ASN A 289 26.20 13.94 -0.29
CA ASN A 289 25.18 13.64 0.75
C ASN A 289 24.94 14.78 1.77
N GLY A 290 24.73 16.00 1.29
CA GLY A 290 24.34 17.15 2.11
C GLY A 290 23.10 17.85 1.57
N THR A 291 21.92 17.22 1.70
CA THR A 291 20.58 17.77 1.38
C THR A 291 20.21 17.77 -0.11
N LEU A 292 19.47 16.74 -0.54
CA LEU A 292 18.74 16.70 -1.80
C LEU A 292 17.38 17.41 -1.64
N ASN A 293 17.36 18.72 -1.78
CA ASN A 293 16.12 19.39 -2.19
C ASN A 293 16.07 19.37 -3.71
N GLY A 294 14.95 18.86 -4.24
CA GLY A 294 14.79 18.42 -5.63
C GLY A 294 15.40 19.33 -6.70
N THR A 295 15.82 18.68 -7.79
CA THR A 295 16.22 19.21 -9.11
C THR A 295 17.71 19.26 -9.50
N SER A 296 18.68 18.81 -8.70
CA SER A 296 20.04 18.63 -9.25
C SER A 296 20.93 17.62 -8.52
N PHE A 297 21.52 16.70 -9.29
CA PHE A 297 22.78 16.02 -8.99
C PHE A 297 23.88 17.08 -8.87
N ASN A 298 24.03 17.69 -7.69
CA ASN A 298 24.93 18.84 -7.52
C ASN A 298 26.36 18.48 -7.08
N GLY A 299 26.75 17.21 -7.19
CA GLY A 299 28.13 16.74 -6.91
C GLY A 299 28.83 16.02 -8.07
N THR A 300 28.06 15.36 -8.93
CA THR A 300 28.54 14.75 -10.18
C THR A 300 27.89 15.47 -11.35
N SER A 301 28.66 16.18 -12.17
CA SER A 301 28.13 16.80 -13.39
C SER A 301 27.44 15.73 -14.27
N ASN A 302 26.45 16.10 -15.08
CA ASN A 302 25.89 15.20 -16.12
C ASN A 302 27.00 14.57 -16.97
N GLU A 303 28.12 15.29 -17.14
CA GLU A 303 29.35 14.84 -17.79
C GLU A 303 30.06 13.68 -17.05
N THR A 304 30.00 13.63 -15.71
CA THR A 304 30.54 12.52 -14.90
C THR A 304 29.75 11.22 -15.12
N LEU A 305 28.42 11.29 -15.06
CA LEU A 305 27.55 10.14 -15.35
C LEU A 305 27.68 9.72 -16.80
N TYR A 306 27.68 10.68 -17.74
CA TYR A 306 27.93 10.42 -19.15
C TYR A 306 29.27 9.68 -19.34
N THR A 307 30.35 10.15 -18.72
CA THR A 307 31.66 9.50 -18.79
C THR A 307 31.63 8.08 -18.22
N PHE A 308 30.95 7.87 -17.08
CA PHE A 308 30.78 6.53 -16.51
C PHE A 308 30.06 5.59 -17.47
N PHE A 309 28.93 6.00 -18.03
CA PHE A 309 28.23 5.17 -18.99
C PHE A 309 29.04 4.98 -20.28
N MET A 310 29.82 5.95 -20.74
CA MET A 310 30.73 5.80 -21.89
C MET A 310 31.88 4.82 -21.62
N ASN A 311 32.34 4.76 -20.37
CA ASN A 311 33.31 3.78 -19.90
C ASN A 311 32.71 2.36 -19.76
N ASN A 312 31.38 2.25 -19.72
CA ASN A 312 30.61 1.01 -19.58
C ASN A 312 29.56 0.92 -20.69
N THR A 313 30.00 0.74 -21.93
CA THR A 313 29.13 0.74 -23.11
C THR A 313 28.08 -0.38 -23.11
N GLN A 314 28.34 -1.47 -22.39
CA GLN A 314 27.42 -2.59 -22.21
C GLN A 314 26.28 -2.27 -21.25
N LEU A 315 26.44 -1.33 -20.32
CA LEU A 315 25.45 -1.06 -19.28
C LEU A 315 24.12 -0.59 -19.89
N LEU A 316 23.01 -1.19 -19.45
CA LEU A 316 21.63 -1.02 -19.93
C LEU A 316 21.40 -1.44 -21.39
N THR A 317 22.27 -2.29 -21.93
CA THR A 317 22.02 -3.03 -23.18
C THR A 317 21.38 -4.39 -22.88
N TYR A 318 21.06 -5.20 -23.89
CA TYR A 318 20.52 -6.54 -23.66
C TYR A 318 21.65 -7.57 -23.56
N ARG A 319 21.80 -8.20 -22.38
CA ARG A 319 22.70 -9.32 -22.16
C ARG A 319 22.11 -10.63 -22.67
N ASP A 320 20.81 -10.82 -22.42
CA ASP A 320 20.07 -12.00 -22.84
C ASP A 320 18.74 -11.58 -23.49
N PRO A 321 18.73 -11.30 -24.81
CA PRO A 321 17.51 -10.94 -25.52
C PRO A 321 16.44 -12.02 -25.52
N SER A 322 16.78 -13.30 -25.25
CA SER A 322 15.78 -14.38 -25.20
C SER A 322 14.80 -14.20 -24.04
N LYS A 323 15.25 -13.55 -22.95
CA LYS A 323 14.42 -13.18 -21.80
C LYS A 323 13.32 -12.18 -22.14
N LEU A 324 13.43 -11.44 -23.24
CA LEU A 324 12.36 -10.54 -23.70
C LEU A 324 11.11 -11.31 -24.15
N GLU A 325 11.28 -12.50 -24.74
CA GLU A 325 10.14 -13.36 -25.09
C GLU A 325 9.53 -14.01 -23.84
N GLU A 326 10.36 -14.44 -22.88
CA GLU A 326 9.89 -14.91 -21.56
C GLU A 326 9.11 -13.81 -20.83
N PHE A 327 9.60 -12.57 -20.85
CA PHE A 327 8.91 -11.40 -20.30
C PHE A 327 7.53 -11.20 -20.94
N LYS A 328 7.44 -11.17 -22.28
CA LYS A 328 6.16 -11.01 -22.99
C LYS A 328 5.17 -12.11 -22.61
N GLN A 329 5.64 -13.35 -22.54
CA GLN A 329 4.81 -14.50 -22.16
C GLN A 329 4.33 -14.36 -20.70
N ALA A 330 5.21 -14.04 -19.76
CA ALA A 330 4.86 -13.85 -18.36
C ALA A 330 3.88 -12.68 -18.17
N PHE A 331 4.09 -11.56 -18.88
CA PHE A 331 3.19 -10.41 -18.87
C PHE A 331 1.80 -10.79 -19.41
N SER A 332 1.74 -11.52 -20.53
CA SER A 332 0.48 -12.00 -21.11
C SER A 332 -0.31 -12.87 -20.12
N GLN A 333 0.37 -13.80 -19.45
CA GLN A 333 -0.24 -14.64 -18.41
C GLN A 333 -0.74 -13.83 -17.21
N ALA A 334 0.03 -12.84 -16.76
CA ALA A 334 -0.38 -11.94 -15.69
C ALA A 334 -1.64 -11.15 -16.09
N ARG A 335 -1.64 -10.53 -17.28
CA ARG A 335 -2.80 -9.80 -17.80
C ARG A 335 -4.05 -10.67 -17.91
N GLN A 336 -3.93 -11.88 -18.45
CA GLN A 336 -5.05 -12.83 -18.54
C GLN A 336 -5.61 -13.15 -17.16
N THR A 337 -4.74 -13.41 -16.18
CA THR A 337 -5.15 -13.65 -14.79
C THR A 337 -5.88 -12.42 -14.20
N PHE A 338 -5.37 -11.21 -14.45
CA PHE A 338 -6.03 -9.97 -14.03
C PHE A 338 -7.41 -9.80 -14.67
N GLU A 339 -7.54 -10.07 -15.97
CA GLU A 339 -8.82 -10.00 -16.68
C GLU A 339 -9.83 -11.02 -16.12
N GLU A 340 -9.40 -12.25 -15.80
CA GLU A 340 -10.25 -13.25 -15.13
C GLU A 340 -10.74 -12.77 -13.76
N ILE A 341 -9.86 -12.19 -12.94
CA ILE A 341 -10.19 -11.62 -11.62
C ILE A 341 -11.24 -10.52 -11.76
N VAL A 342 -11.01 -9.57 -12.66
CA VAL A 342 -11.91 -8.43 -12.87
C VAL A 342 -13.27 -8.89 -13.39
N ASN A 343 -13.29 -9.87 -14.29
CA ASN A 343 -14.53 -10.47 -14.76
C ASN A 343 -15.31 -11.17 -13.65
N GLU A 344 -14.62 -11.81 -12.70
CA GLU A 344 -15.26 -12.42 -11.53
C GLU A 344 -15.83 -11.37 -10.57
N PHE A 345 -15.08 -10.32 -10.23
CA PHE A 345 -15.59 -9.19 -9.45
C PHE A 345 -16.83 -8.55 -10.09
N ALA A 346 -16.84 -8.43 -11.41
CA ALA A 346 -17.99 -7.87 -12.15
C ALA A 346 -19.26 -8.73 -12.08
N THR A 347 -19.16 -9.98 -11.63
CA THR A 347 -20.33 -10.85 -11.40
C THR A 347 -20.89 -10.78 -9.97
N LEU A 348 -20.18 -10.14 -9.04
CA LEU A 348 -20.61 -10.00 -7.65
C LEU A 348 -21.69 -8.91 -7.53
N SER A 349 -22.66 -9.11 -6.64
CA SER A 349 -23.60 -8.05 -6.26
C SER A 349 -22.89 -7.02 -5.39
N GLU A 350 -23.49 -5.84 -5.23
CA GLU A 350 -22.93 -4.80 -4.35
C GLU A 350 -22.82 -5.29 -2.90
N GLU A 351 -23.79 -6.07 -2.41
CA GLU A 351 -23.72 -6.69 -1.09
C GLU A 351 -22.58 -7.71 -0.98
N ALA A 352 -22.33 -8.47 -2.05
CA ALA A 352 -21.23 -9.43 -2.11
C ALA A 352 -19.87 -8.73 -2.16
N LEU A 353 -19.74 -7.61 -2.88
CA LEU A 353 -18.53 -6.78 -2.89
C LEU A 353 -18.24 -6.22 -1.50
N ARG A 354 -19.25 -5.62 -0.84
CA ARG A 354 -19.12 -5.09 0.53
C ARG A 354 -18.75 -6.17 1.55
N ALA A 355 -19.29 -7.38 1.40
CA ALA A 355 -18.94 -8.50 2.28
C ALA A 355 -17.44 -8.83 2.22
N ARG A 356 -16.73 -8.43 1.15
CA ARG A 356 -15.30 -8.61 1.00
C ARG A 356 -14.43 -7.60 1.76
N GLN A 357 -14.99 -6.64 2.48
CA GLN A 357 -14.20 -5.64 3.24
C GLN A 357 -13.16 -6.27 4.20
N ASN A 358 -13.40 -7.49 4.68
CA ASN A 358 -12.49 -8.25 5.56
C ASN A 358 -11.68 -9.33 4.82
N HIS A 359 -11.74 -9.37 3.49
CA HIS A 359 -10.88 -10.25 2.71
C HIS A 359 -9.51 -9.61 2.52
N ALA A 360 -8.49 -10.45 2.30
CA ALA A 360 -7.13 -10.01 2.01
C ALA A 360 -7.12 -9.02 0.84
N PHE A 361 -7.86 -9.33 -0.24
CA PHE A 361 -8.00 -8.45 -1.38
C PHE A 361 -9.48 -8.18 -1.69
N ASN A 362 -9.81 -6.90 -1.85
CA ASN A 362 -11.15 -6.51 -2.23
C ASN A 362 -11.17 -5.34 -3.22
N LEU A 363 -12.22 -5.39 -4.03
CA LEU A 363 -12.84 -4.23 -4.63
C LEU A 363 -14.20 -4.21 -3.95
N ASP A 364 -14.34 -3.42 -2.89
CA ASP A 364 -15.51 -3.44 -2.00
C ASP A 364 -16.66 -2.55 -2.50
N ASP A 365 -16.39 -1.74 -3.54
CA ASP A 365 -17.38 -0.91 -4.21
C ASP A 365 -17.46 -1.16 -5.74
N PRO A 366 -18.65 -0.96 -6.36
CA PRO A 366 -18.82 -1.14 -7.79
C PRO A 366 -17.94 -0.26 -8.68
N ALA A 367 -17.59 0.97 -8.26
CA ALA A 367 -16.76 1.87 -9.05
C ALA A 367 -15.33 1.33 -9.20
N SER A 368 -14.76 0.81 -8.12
CA SER A 368 -13.44 0.15 -8.15
C SER A 368 -13.42 -1.02 -9.13
N VAL A 369 -14.51 -1.79 -9.24
CA VAL A 369 -14.63 -2.83 -10.27
C VAL A 369 -14.63 -2.24 -11.68
N VAL A 370 -15.32 -1.12 -11.92
CA VAL A 370 -15.31 -0.46 -13.24
C VAL A 370 -13.93 0.09 -13.58
N ILE A 371 -13.22 0.70 -12.61
CA ILE A 371 -11.85 1.18 -12.81
C ILE A 371 -10.93 0.01 -13.15
N ALA A 372 -11.07 -1.13 -12.46
CA ALA A 372 -10.33 -2.34 -12.77
C ALA A 372 -10.66 -2.89 -14.18
N GLN A 373 -11.92 -2.81 -14.62
CA GLN A 373 -12.33 -3.11 -16.01
C GLN A 373 -11.69 -2.15 -17.02
N ALA A 374 -11.50 -0.87 -16.68
CA ALA A 374 -10.77 0.07 -17.53
C ALA A 374 -9.27 -0.28 -17.58
N ALA A 375 -8.70 -0.71 -16.45
CA ALA A 375 -7.30 -1.14 -16.37
C ALA A 375 -6.99 -2.37 -17.24
N THR A 376 -7.95 -3.30 -17.43
CA THR A 376 -7.75 -4.42 -18.37
C THR A 376 -7.51 -3.93 -19.81
N ARG A 377 -8.16 -2.83 -20.21
CA ARG A 377 -7.98 -2.20 -21.53
C ARG A 377 -6.61 -1.53 -21.66
N VAL A 378 -6.14 -0.88 -20.59
CA VAL A 378 -4.78 -0.32 -20.51
C VAL A 378 -3.74 -1.41 -20.71
N LEU A 379 -3.81 -2.49 -19.93
CA LEU A 379 -2.86 -3.61 -20.05
C LEU A 379 -2.92 -4.31 -21.41
N ALA A 380 -4.11 -4.43 -22.01
CA ALA A 380 -4.26 -4.98 -23.36
C ALA A 380 -3.63 -4.07 -24.43
N SER A 381 -3.72 -2.74 -24.28
CA SER A 381 -3.06 -1.79 -25.19
C SER A 381 -1.53 -1.92 -25.11
N LEU A 382 -0.99 -2.09 -23.90
CA LEU A 382 0.43 -2.31 -23.68
C LEU A 382 0.91 -3.64 -24.29
N GLU A 383 0.17 -4.73 -24.08
CA GLU A 383 0.49 -6.02 -24.72
C GLU A 383 0.46 -5.91 -26.25
N THR A 384 -0.52 -5.21 -26.81
CA THR A 384 -0.61 -4.98 -28.27
C THR A 384 0.66 -4.28 -28.78
N ALA A 385 1.13 -3.26 -28.05
CA ALA A 385 2.36 -2.53 -28.35
C ALA A 385 3.63 -3.38 -28.26
N PHE A 386 3.59 -4.60 -27.69
CA PHE A 386 4.74 -5.52 -27.73
C PHE A 386 4.95 -6.15 -29.11
N SER A 387 3.92 -6.11 -29.97
CA SER A 387 3.93 -6.75 -31.29
C SER A 387 3.67 -5.78 -32.45
N ASP A 388 3.16 -4.59 -32.16
CA ASP A 388 2.83 -3.57 -33.16
C ASP A 388 3.43 -2.20 -32.77
N PRO A 389 4.44 -1.69 -33.51
CA PRO A 389 5.03 -0.38 -33.22
C PRO A 389 4.06 0.79 -33.47
N SER A 390 2.97 0.57 -34.20
CA SER A 390 1.94 1.59 -34.44
C SER A 390 0.81 1.57 -33.40
N ALA A 391 0.86 0.65 -32.42
CA ALA A 391 -0.17 0.52 -31.41
C ALA A 391 -0.35 1.81 -30.60
N GLU A 392 -1.61 2.13 -30.32
CA GLU A 392 -1.97 3.15 -29.35
C GLU A 392 -1.79 2.61 -27.93
N LEU A 393 -1.21 3.40 -27.04
CA LEU A 393 -1.24 3.13 -25.60
C LEU A 393 -2.43 3.86 -24.98
N ALA A 394 -3.15 3.16 -24.11
CA ALA A 394 -4.28 3.71 -23.37
C ALA A 394 -3.89 4.04 -21.92
N TRP A 395 -4.52 5.06 -21.34
CA TRP A 395 -4.52 5.30 -19.89
C TRP A 395 -5.89 5.77 -19.43
N ILE A 396 -6.15 5.61 -18.13
CA ILE A 396 -7.42 5.99 -17.51
C ILE A 396 -7.39 7.49 -17.22
N VAL A 397 -8.46 8.19 -17.61
CA VAL A 397 -8.68 9.61 -17.29
C VAL A 397 -10.08 9.75 -16.68
N ALA A 398 -10.17 10.38 -15.52
CA ALA A 398 -11.44 10.85 -14.96
C ALA A 398 -11.63 12.31 -15.35
N ALA A 399 -12.78 12.66 -15.95
CA ALA A 399 -13.00 14.01 -16.48
C ALA A 399 -14.10 14.80 -15.75
N ASN A 400 -15.09 14.13 -15.18
CA ASN A 400 -16.21 14.76 -14.49
C ASN A 400 -16.43 14.06 -13.17
N GLU A 401 -16.31 14.76 -12.05
CA GLU A 401 -16.65 14.24 -10.73
C GLU A 401 -17.75 15.09 -10.11
N THR A 402 -18.78 14.44 -9.59
CA THR A 402 -19.83 15.10 -8.81
C THR A 402 -19.93 14.44 -7.45
N LEU A 403 -19.79 15.23 -6.39
CA LEU A 403 -19.96 14.77 -5.02
C LEU A 403 -21.40 15.03 -4.56
N HIS A 404 -22.05 14.00 -4.04
CA HIS A 404 -23.31 14.04 -3.30
C HIS A 404 -23.19 13.14 -2.09
N TYR A 405 -24.15 13.14 -1.17
CA TYR A 405 -24.02 12.37 0.07
C TYR A 405 -25.29 11.57 0.32
N VAL A 406 -25.11 10.31 0.67
CA VAL A 406 -26.18 9.35 0.88
C VAL A 406 -26.37 9.07 2.36
N ASP A 407 -27.63 8.88 2.77
CA ASP A 407 -27.98 8.47 4.12
C ASP A 407 -27.65 6.98 4.27
N GLY A 408 -26.84 6.61 5.27
CA GLY A 408 -26.49 5.22 5.54
C GLY A 408 -27.58 4.42 6.26
N GLY A 409 -28.61 5.08 6.79
CA GLY A 409 -29.63 4.45 7.64
C GLY A 409 -29.14 4.12 9.07
N ASP A 410 -27.90 4.47 9.39
CA ASP A 410 -27.21 4.30 10.67
C ASP A 410 -27.05 5.61 11.44
N GLY A 411 -27.63 6.71 10.92
CA GLY A 411 -27.50 8.06 11.47
C GLY A 411 -26.33 8.87 10.88
N TYR A 412 -25.52 8.26 10.02
CA TYR A 412 -24.40 8.90 9.33
C TYR A 412 -24.71 9.10 7.84
N TYR A 413 -24.00 10.06 7.22
CA TYR A 413 -24.05 10.28 5.79
C TYR A 413 -22.68 10.04 5.18
N TYR A 414 -22.67 9.48 3.98
CA TYR A 414 -21.43 9.04 3.33
C TYR A 414 -21.25 9.80 2.02
N PRO A 415 -20.03 10.30 1.71
CA PRO A 415 -19.77 10.95 0.45
C PRO A 415 -19.88 9.93 -0.69
N LYS A 416 -20.72 10.25 -1.65
CA LYS A 416 -20.95 9.52 -2.88
C LYS A 416 -20.46 10.35 -4.07
N ARG A 417 -19.38 9.92 -4.67
CA ARG A 417 -18.80 10.51 -5.89
C ARG A 417 -19.43 9.84 -7.09
N LYS A 418 -19.74 10.62 -8.12
CA LYS A 418 -20.21 10.13 -9.40
C LYS A 418 -19.35 10.69 -10.50
N PHE A 419 -18.73 9.82 -11.28
CA PHE A 419 -17.81 10.22 -12.33
C PHE A 419 -17.95 9.41 -13.61
N ASP A 420 -17.55 10.05 -14.70
CA ASP A 420 -17.38 9.41 -16.00
C ASP A 420 -15.92 8.97 -16.14
N ILE A 421 -15.71 7.70 -16.50
CA ILE A 421 -14.41 7.11 -16.76
C ILE A 421 -14.17 7.15 -18.26
N TYR A 422 -13.05 7.76 -18.65
CA TYR A 422 -12.59 7.81 -20.03
C TYR A 422 -11.27 7.03 -20.17
N LEU A 423 -11.07 6.49 -21.37
CA LEU A 423 -9.77 6.01 -21.81
C LEU A 423 -9.23 6.99 -22.84
N GLU A 424 -8.05 7.52 -22.58
CA GLU A 424 -7.31 8.33 -23.54
C GLU A 424 -6.24 7.48 -24.20
N TYR A 425 -6.12 7.61 -25.52
CA TYR A 425 -5.20 6.85 -26.34
C TYR A 425 -4.18 7.80 -26.99
N ALA A 426 -2.93 7.36 -27.06
CA ALA A 426 -1.91 8.06 -27.83
C ALA A 426 -0.99 7.11 -28.59
N THR A 427 -0.42 7.65 -29.66
CA THR A 427 0.67 7.04 -30.43
C THR A 427 2.00 7.70 -30.07
N SER A 428 3.11 7.01 -30.36
CA SER A 428 4.43 7.59 -30.17
C SER A 428 4.64 8.78 -31.12
N THR A 429 5.03 9.94 -30.60
CA THR A 429 5.62 11.09 -31.32
C THR A 429 7.12 10.94 -31.51
N GLY A 430 7.72 10.00 -30.78
CA GLY A 430 9.14 9.71 -30.80
C GLY A 430 9.58 8.86 -32.00
N ASN A 431 10.89 8.69 -32.14
CA ASN A 431 11.49 7.75 -33.10
C ASN A 431 11.70 6.35 -32.51
N ALA A 432 11.12 6.09 -31.33
CA ALA A 432 11.11 4.82 -30.62
C ALA A 432 9.70 4.51 -30.07
N THR A 433 9.43 3.23 -29.89
CA THR A 433 8.17 2.69 -29.40
C THR A 433 8.41 1.60 -28.36
N VAL A 434 7.37 1.22 -27.61
CA VAL A 434 7.46 0.07 -26.69
C VAL A 434 7.88 -1.19 -27.43
N TYR A 435 7.38 -1.40 -28.66
CA TYR A 435 7.77 -2.50 -29.53
C TYR A 435 9.28 -2.56 -29.70
N ASP A 436 9.93 -1.45 -30.01
CA ASP A 436 11.37 -1.40 -30.26
C ASP A 436 12.17 -1.82 -29.02
N LEU A 437 11.71 -1.44 -27.82
CA LEU A 437 12.31 -1.87 -26.56
C LEU A 437 12.16 -3.38 -26.39
N VAL A 438 10.93 -3.89 -26.39
CA VAL A 438 10.66 -5.29 -26.01
C VAL A 438 11.01 -6.28 -27.13
N SER A 439 11.26 -5.81 -28.35
CA SER A 439 11.81 -6.62 -29.45
C SER A 439 13.34 -6.64 -29.48
N GLY A 440 13.99 -5.82 -28.65
CA GLY A 440 15.45 -5.71 -28.62
C GLY A 440 16.05 -4.79 -29.70
N GLN A 441 15.22 -4.10 -30.48
CA GLN A 441 15.68 -3.19 -31.55
C GLN A 441 16.37 -1.93 -30.99
N ILE A 442 15.87 -1.43 -29.87
CA ILE A 442 16.52 -0.37 -29.09
C ILE A 442 16.72 -0.84 -27.65
N THR A 443 17.75 -0.32 -27.02
CA THR A 443 18.06 -0.62 -25.62
C THR A 443 17.56 0.50 -24.70
N PRO A 444 17.30 0.24 -23.41
CA PRO A 444 17.06 1.30 -22.43
C PRO A 444 18.19 2.34 -22.41
N ARG A 445 19.43 1.91 -22.65
CA ARG A 445 20.57 2.80 -22.84
C ARG A 445 20.32 3.85 -23.93
N ALA A 446 19.84 3.44 -25.10
CA ALA A 446 19.62 4.36 -26.23
C ALA A 446 18.59 5.46 -25.91
N LEU A 447 17.58 5.15 -25.10
CA LEU A 447 16.62 6.13 -24.59
C LEU A 447 17.25 7.10 -23.59
N LEU A 448 18.09 6.59 -22.69
CA LEU A 448 18.74 7.41 -21.66
C LEU A 448 19.63 8.51 -22.24
N PHE A 449 20.32 8.22 -23.35
CA PHE A 449 21.22 9.16 -24.01
C PHE A 449 20.55 10.09 -25.04
N GLY A 450 19.25 9.92 -25.25
CA GLY A 450 18.50 10.74 -26.20
C GLY A 450 18.84 10.47 -27.68
N ASP A 451 19.54 9.36 -27.98
CA ASP A 451 19.73 8.88 -29.36
C ASP A 451 18.37 8.53 -30.00
N VAL A 452 17.43 8.13 -29.14
CA VAL A 452 16.03 7.82 -29.45
C VAL A 452 15.18 8.38 -28.31
N PHE A 453 14.00 8.89 -28.63
CA PHE A 453 13.02 9.38 -27.65
C PHE A 453 11.73 8.60 -27.82
N MET A 454 11.13 8.19 -26.71
CA MET A 454 9.83 7.54 -26.66
C MET A 454 8.87 8.47 -25.93
N ASP A 455 7.84 8.91 -26.63
CA ASP A 455 6.89 9.88 -26.09
C ASP A 455 5.51 9.61 -26.66
N TYR A 456 4.57 9.30 -25.79
CA TYR A 456 3.19 9.02 -26.15
C TYR A 456 2.31 10.26 -25.89
N ALA A 457 2.74 11.41 -26.44
CA ALA A 457 2.04 12.69 -26.30
C ALA A 457 1.00 12.96 -27.41
N ASN A 458 1.03 12.22 -28.53
CA ASN A 458 0.07 12.43 -29.62
C ASN A 458 -1.26 11.75 -29.30
N ARG A 459 -2.11 12.48 -28.57
CA ARG A 459 -3.48 12.09 -28.21
C ARG A 459 -4.29 11.86 -29.48
N THR A 460 -4.63 10.61 -29.75
CA THR A 460 -5.35 10.23 -30.97
C THR A 460 -6.87 10.21 -30.78
N ARG A 461 -7.33 9.74 -29.60
CA ARG A 461 -8.76 9.71 -29.27
C ARG A 461 -9.00 9.58 -27.76
N ILE A 462 -10.20 9.98 -27.36
CA ILE A 462 -10.76 9.77 -26.04
C ILE A 462 -12.03 8.94 -26.18
N GLU A 463 -12.13 7.84 -25.45
CA GLU A 463 -13.27 6.93 -25.41
C GLU A 463 -13.98 7.07 -24.07
N LEU A 464 -15.30 7.28 -24.07
CA LEU A 464 -16.10 7.14 -22.85
C LEU A 464 -16.22 5.64 -22.52
N PHE A 465 -15.49 5.20 -21.50
CA PHE A 465 -15.49 3.81 -21.07
C PHE A 465 -16.75 3.47 -20.28
N ARG A 466 -17.08 4.31 -19.29
CA ARG A 466 -18.34 4.20 -18.56
C ARG A 466 -18.78 5.56 -18.03
N SER A 467 -20.08 5.85 -18.17
CA SER A 467 -20.66 7.07 -17.62
C SER A 467 -21.37 6.82 -16.30
N GLY A 468 -21.34 7.82 -15.43
CA GLY A 468 -22.12 7.86 -14.19
C GLY A 468 -21.77 6.74 -13.22
N VAL A 469 -20.49 6.36 -13.16
CA VAL A 469 -19.96 5.41 -12.18
C VAL A 469 -20.07 6.05 -10.81
N GLU A 470 -20.61 5.32 -9.83
CA GLU A 470 -20.86 5.84 -8.49
C GLU A 470 -20.00 5.11 -7.46
N MET A 471 -19.29 5.87 -6.64
CA MET A 471 -18.41 5.40 -5.57
C MET A 471 -18.88 6.02 -4.26
N ILE A 472 -19.08 5.22 -3.22
CA ILE A 472 -19.43 5.70 -1.88
C ILE A 472 -18.24 5.43 -0.97
N ASP A 473 -17.72 6.46 -0.31
CA ASP A 473 -16.72 6.29 0.72
C ASP A 473 -17.42 5.97 2.05
N TRP A 474 -17.38 4.70 2.45
CA TRP A 474 -17.96 4.25 3.71
C TRP A 474 -17.02 4.45 4.90
N ASP A 475 -15.75 4.77 4.66
CA ASP A 475 -14.75 4.98 5.71
C ASP A 475 -14.76 6.40 6.28
N GLU A 476 -15.46 7.32 5.61
CA GLU A 476 -15.64 8.71 6.02
C GLU A 476 -17.10 9.01 6.38
N PRO A 477 -17.64 8.41 7.47
CA PRO A 477 -18.98 8.75 7.95
C PRO A 477 -19.01 10.21 8.40
N LEU A 478 -19.91 10.99 7.82
CA LEU A 478 -20.22 12.31 8.31
C LEU A 478 -21.30 12.24 9.38
N GLU A 479 -20.97 12.77 10.55
CA GLU A 479 -21.94 13.10 11.58
C GLU A 479 -22.95 14.12 11.02
N THR A 480 -24.20 13.98 11.47
CA THR A 480 -25.27 14.91 11.13
C THR A 480 -25.62 15.75 12.33
N TYR A 481 -25.86 17.04 12.09
CA TYR A 481 -26.31 17.95 13.13
C TYR A 481 -27.52 18.73 12.65
N VAL A 482 -28.64 18.57 13.36
CA VAL A 482 -29.84 19.37 13.14
C VAL A 482 -29.65 20.70 13.88
N ILE A 483 -29.65 21.80 13.15
CA ILE A 483 -29.54 23.14 13.76
C ILE A 483 -30.84 23.43 14.51
N PRO A 484 -30.79 23.60 15.85
CA PRO A 484 -31.97 23.87 16.65
C PRO A 484 -32.54 25.25 16.30
N GLU A 485 -33.87 25.35 16.27
CA GLU A 485 -34.55 26.63 16.21
C GLU A 485 -34.51 27.31 17.58
N ALA A 486 -33.98 28.54 17.64
CA ALA A 486 -33.93 29.36 18.84
C ALA A 486 -34.10 30.85 18.48
N ASP A 487 -34.70 31.61 19.39
CA ASP A 487 -34.80 33.06 19.29
C ASP A 487 -33.58 33.67 19.98
N ILE A 488 -32.61 34.12 19.18
CA ILE A 488 -31.32 34.64 19.66
C ILE A 488 -31.27 36.13 19.36
N ALA A 489 -31.05 36.95 20.38
CA ALA A 489 -30.64 38.34 20.19
C ALA A 489 -29.11 38.40 20.09
N ILE A 490 -28.58 39.22 19.18
CA ILE A 490 -27.15 39.53 19.13
C ILE A 490 -26.93 40.79 19.96
N ASP A 491 -26.80 40.63 21.26
CA ASP A 491 -26.62 41.73 22.22
C ASP A 491 -25.48 41.49 23.21
N GLY A 492 -24.78 40.36 23.08
CA GLY A 492 -23.73 39.95 24.00
C GLY A 492 -24.31 39.49 25.33
N ASN A 493 -25.40 38.71 25.28
CA ASN A 493 -25.95 38.04 26.45
C ASN A 493 -25.97 36.52 26.28
N ALA A 494 -24.94 35.86 26.80
CA ALA A 494 -24.77 34.41 26.76
C ALA A 494 -25.96 33.59 27.33
N THR A 495 -26.87 34.20 28.09
CA THR A 495 -28.08 33.48 28.57
C THR A 495 -29.01 33.09 27.44
N ASP A 496 -29.01 33.82 26.32
CA ASP A 496 -29.85 33.57 25.14
C ASP A 496 -29.52 32.19 24.53
N TRP A 497 -28.28 31.75 24.72
CA TRP A 497 -27.77 30.46 24.28
C TRP A 497 -28.00 29.33 25.28
N GLY A 498 -28.60 29.60 26.44
CA GLY A 498 -28.74 28.62 27.53
C GLY A 498 -29.51 27.36 27.14
N ALA A 499 -30.53 27.52 26.28
CA ALA A 499 -31.35 26.41 25.77
C ALA A 499 -30.76 25.74 24.52
N VAL A 500 -29.77 26.37 23.86
CA VAL A 500 -29.12 25.83 22.66
C VAL A 500 -28.10 24.76 23.09
N PRO A 501 -28.22 23.50 22.59
CA PRO A 501 -27.25 22.45 22.84
C PRO A 501 -25.83 22.87 22.46
N ILE A 502 -24.85 22.32 23.19
CA ILE A 502 -23.45 22.49 22.83
C ILE A 502 -23.18 21.68 21.57
N PHE A 503 -22.77 22.39 20.51
CA PHE A 503 -22.41 21.79 19.23
C PHE A 503 -21.00 21.19 19.28
N TYR A 504 -20.05 21.93 19.85
CA TYR A 504 -18.67 21.48 19.99
C TYR A 504 -18.08 21.93 21.33
N ASN A 505 -17.32 21.05 21.97
CA ASN A 505 -16.61 21.34 23.21
C ASN A 505 -15.25 20.65 23.24
N GLN A 506 -14.17 21.42 23.14
CA GLN A 506 -12.82 20.90 23.29
C GLN A 506 -11.94 21.94 23.95
N ASN A 507 -11.13 21.53 24.93
CA ASN A 507 -10.21 22.40 25.66
C ASN A 507 -10.87 23.65 26.30
N GLY A 508 -12.17 23.61 26.56
CA GLY A 508 -12.95 24.72 27.10
C GLY A 508 -13.54 25.65 26.03
N ILE A 509 -13.21 25.49 24.76
CA ILE A 509 -13.89 26.19 23.66
C ILE A 509 -15.25 25.52 23.47
N VAL A 510 -16.32 26.29 23.70
CA VAL A 510 -17.71 25.87 23.50
C VAL A 510 -18.26 26.62 22.30
N VAL A 511 -18.68 25.87 21.28
CA VAL A 511 -19.40 26.38 20.13
C VAL A 511 -20.86 25.94 20.22
N LYS A 512 -21.78 26.86 19.93
CA LYS A 512 -23.21 26.62 19.79
C LYS A 512 -23.68 27.20 18.47
N ILE A 513 -24.65 26.54 17.87
CA ILE A 513 -25.21 26.92 16.57
C ILE A 513 -26.73 26.85 16.67
N ALA A 514 -27.42 27.86 16.15
CA ALA A 514 -28.87 27.94 16.12
C ALA A 514 -29.37 28.62 14.83
N ARG A 515 -30.67 28.50 14.58
CA ARG A 515 -31.40 29.25 13.54
C ARG A 515 -32.65 29.88 14.13
N ASN A 516 -33.15 30.96 13.56
CA ASN A 516 -34.50 31.45 13.88
C ASN A 516 -35.54 30.96 12.85
N ALA A 517 -36.82 31.28 13.08
CA ALA A 517 -37.93 30.96 12.18
C ALA A 517 -37.81 31.65 10.80
N SER A 518 -37.07 32.75 10.72
CA SER A 518 -36.82 33.49 9.47
C SER A 518 -35.66 32.90 8.66
N GLY A 519 -34.95 31.89 9.17
CA GLY A 519 -33.78 31.31 8.52
C GLY A 519 -32.53 32.19 8.62
N ASP A 520 -32.42 33.00 9.67
CA ASP A 520 -31.14 33.60 10.06
C ASP A 520 -30.33 32.57 10.85
N PHE A 521 -29.03 32.52 10.60
CA PHE A 521 -28.11 31.56 11.19
C PHE A 521 -27.29 32.24 12.28
N PHE A 522 -27.17 31.61 13.43
CA PHE A 522 -26.51 32.15 14.61
C PHE A 522 -25.38 31.22 15.05
N VAL A 523 -24.25 31.82 15.41
CA VAL A 523 -23.12 31.11 16.00
C VAL A 523 -22.71 31.81 17.28
N TYR A 524 -22.49 31.02 18.33
CA TYR A 524 -21.86 31.47 19.55
C TYR A 524 -20.60 30.67 19.82
N VAL A 525 -19.52 31.38 20.06
CA VAL A 525 -18.25 30.77 20.46
C VAL A 525 -17.82 31.38 21.77
N SER A 526 -17.54 30.53 22.76
CA SER A 526 -17.04 30.96 24.06
C SER A 526 -15.85 30.14 24.48
N ASN A 527 -14.95 30.76 25.24
CA ASN A 527 -13.88 30.05 25.90
C ASN A 527 -13.65 30.69 27.29
N PRO A 528 -14.17 30.09 28.36
CA PRO A 528 -14.07 30.64 29.69
C PRO A 528 -12.62 30.65 30.22
N ARG A 529 -11.67 29.95 29.58
CA ARG A 529 -10.25 29.95 29.98
C ARG A 529 -9.48 31.20 29.53
N LEU A 530 -10.01 31.98 28.60
CA LEU A 530 -9.36 33.23 28.13
C LEU A 530 -9.33 34.33 29.18
N ALA A 531 -10.07 34.16 30.28
CA ALA A 531 -9.98 35.03 31.43
C ALA A 531 -8.58 35.02 32.09
N SER A 532 -7.79 33.95 31.91
CA SER A 532 -6.56 33.73 32.66
C SER A 532 -5.29 33.47 31.83
N GLU A 533 -5.40 33.06 30.57
CA GLU A 533 -4.25 32.64 29.76
C GLU A 533 -4.17 33.46 28.45
N ASN A 534 -2.97 33.90 28.07
CA ASN A 534 -2.68 34.69 26.85
C ASN A 534 -2.82 33.85 25.55
N GLY A 535 -3.90 33.10 25.41
CA GLY A 535 -4.18 32.29 24.22
C GLY A 535 -4.91 33.09 23.14
N SER A 536 -4.58 32.82 21.88
CA SER A 536 -5.45 33.08 20.74
C SER A 536 -6.08 31.76 20.30
N PHE A 537 -7.35 31.79 19.88
CA PHE A 537 -7.95 30.65 19.21
C PHE A 537 -8.61 31.11 17.91
N GLY A 538 -8.41 30.31 16.85
CA GLY A 538 -9.06 30.43 15.55
C GLY A 538 -10.25 29.46 15.47
N VAL A 539 -11.42 29.94 15.06
CA VAL A 539 -12.48 29.07 14.53
C VAL A 539 -12.74 29.48 13.11
N ASP A 540 -12.44 28.58 12.18
CA ASP A 540 -12.69 28.81 10.77
C ASP A 540 -13.98 28.07 10.40
N PHE A 541 -14.94 28.81 9.82
CA PHE A 541 -16.17 28.24 9.28
C PHE A 541 -16.05 28.21 7.77
N MET A 542 -15.99 27.03 7.17
CA MET A 542 -16.02 26.89 5.71
C MET A 542 -17.35 26.30 5.26
N ALA A 543 -18.22 27.13 4.69
CA ALA A 543 -19.41 26.63 4.00
C ALA A 543 -19.12 26.46 2.52
N HIS A 544 -19.18 25.20 2.06
CA HIS A 544 -19.05 24.88 0.63
C HIS A 544 -20.44 24.76 -0.01
N ALA A 545 -20.74 25.67 -0.93
CA ALA A 545 -21.84 25.51 -1.89
C ALA A 545 -21.29 25.64 -3.33
N PRO A 546 -21.92 25.00 -4.34
CA PRO A 546 -21.46 25.13 -5.73
C PRO A 546 -21.41 26.61 -6.16
N GLY A 547 -20.21 27.15 -6.36
CA GLY A 547 -20.00 28.56 -6.75
C GLY A 547 -19.94 29.57 -5.60
N PHE A 548 -20.03 29.14 -4.34
CA PHE A 548 -19.92 30.02 -3.18
C PHE A 548 -19.05 29.38 -2.09
N PHE A 549 -18.12 30.15 -1.56
CA PHE A 549 -17.30 29.78 -0.42
C PHE A 549 -17.53 30.82 0.67
N TYR A 550 -17.98 30.40 1.85
CA TYR A 550 -18.02 31.31 2.99
C TYR A 550 -16.95 30.85 3.96
N GLU A 551 -15.90 31.66 4.10
CA GLU A 551 -14.92 31.53 5.16
C GLU A 551 -15.27 32.53 6.27
N VAL A 552 -15.20 32.11 7.51
CA VAL A 552 -15.26 33.03 8.65
C VAL A 552 -14.13 32.64 9.56
N ASN A 553 -13.11 33.48 9.65
CA ASN A 553 -11.97 33.25 10.52
C ASN A 553 -12.14 34.04 11.82
N LEU A 554 -12.54 33.36 12.89
CA LEU A 554 -12.66 33.98 14.20
C LEU A 554 -11.34 33.88 14.95
N ASN A 555 -10.52 34.92 14.87
CA ASN A 555 -9.30 35.01 15.68
C ASN A 555 -9.56 35.80 16.97
N CYS A 556 -9.72 35.10 18.09
CA CYS A 556 -9.96 35.75 19.37
C CYS A 556 -8.65 35.88 20.14
N GLY A 557 -8.05 37.07 20.13
CA GLY A 557 -6.83 37.42 20.89
C GLY A 557 -7.06 38.43 22.01
N ARG A 558 -5.97 38.83 22.69
CA ARG A 558 -5.97 39.84 23.78
C ARG A 558 -6.47 41.23 23.35
N TYR A 559 -6.40 41.47 22.04
CA TYR A 559 -7.11 42.51 21.33
C TYR A 559 -8.10 41.74 20.46
N TYR A 560 -9.40 41.91 20.68
CA TYR A 560 -10.44 41.26 19.90
C TYR A 560 -10.40 41.81 18.46
N GLU A 561 -9.41 41.40 17.66
CA GLU A 561 -9.35 41.66 16.24
C GLU A 561 -10.22 40.64 15.53
N PHE A 562 -11.43 41.06 15.20
CA PHE A 562 -12.36 40.27 14.41
C PHE A 562 -12.11 40.56 12.92
N SER A 563 -11.75 39.52 12.15
CA SER A 563 -11.76 39.58 10.69
C SER A 563 -12.77 38.58 10.14
N CYS A 564 -13.91 39.05 9.64
CA CYS A 564 -14.77 38.20 8.81
C CYS A 564 -14.42 38.43 7.34
N ASP A 565 -13.93 37.40 6.67
CA ASP A 565 -13.57 37.45 5.25
C ASP A 565 -14.52 36.55 4.44
N ALA A 566 -15.65 37.08 3.97
CA ALA A 566 -16.55 36.35 3.09
C ALA A 566 -16.03 36.37 1.64
N TYR A 567 -15.84 35.20 1.03
CA TYR A 567 -15.22 35.08 -0.30
C TYR A 567 -16.17 34.51 -1.35
N GLU A 568 -16.86 35.37 -2.09
CA GLU A 568 -17.72 34.91 -3.20
C GLU A 568 -16.87 34.39 -4.37
N GLY A 569 -16.70 33.07 -4.44
CA GLY A 569 -15.87 32.40 -5.45
C GLY A 569 -16.35 32.62 -6.87
N GLY A 570 -15.81 33.63 -7.56
CA GLY A 570 -15.99 33.83 -9.01
C GLY A 570 -15.68 35.22 -9.53
N MET A 571 -15.70 36.24 -8.67
CA MET A 571 -15.34 37.61 -9.02
C MET A 571 -14.67 38.23 -7.79
N GLY A 572 -13.45 38.77 -7.93
CA GLY A 572 -12.66 39.34 -6.82
C GLY A 572 -13.25 40.61 -6.18
N LEU A 573 -14.52 40.56 -5.80
CA LEU A 573 -15.26 41.61 -5.12
C LEU A 573 -15.54 41.13 -3.71
N TRP A 574 -14.82 41.73 -2.76
CA TRP A 574 -15.09 41.64 -1.33
C TRP A 574 -16.46 42.26 -1.06
N SER A 575 -17.52 41.44 -1.03
CA SER A 575 -18.84 41.89 -0.60
C SER A 575 -18.95 41.68 0.91
N SER A 576 -19.04 42.78 1.66
CA SER A 576 -19.29 42.73 3.09
C SER A 576 -20.70 42.18 3.32
N VAL A 577 -20.83 40.91 3.68
CA VAL A 577 -22.09 40.38 4.22
C VAL A 577 -22.40 41.17 5.50
N ASN A 578 -23.64 41.61 5.70
CA ASN A 578 -24.06 42.31 6.92
C ASN A 578 -24.06 41.32 8.09
N THR A 579 -22.88 41.05 8.66
CA THR A 579 -22.70 40.26 9.87
C THR A 579 -22.91 41.16 11.08
N TRP A 580 -23.74 40.70 12.03
CA TRP A 580 -23.91 41.37 13.30
C TRP A 580 -23.08 40.61 14.33
N VAL A 581 -22.20 41.31 15.04
CA VAL A 581 -21.28 40.73 16.01
C VAL A 581 -21.50 41.43 17.34
N ALA A 582 -21.71 40.64 18.40
CA ALA A 582 -21.64 41.11 19.77
C ALA A 582 -20.51 40.37 20.50
N ILE A 583 -19.76 41.11 21.32
CA ILE A 583 -18.61 40.59 22.06
C ILE A 583 -18.92 40.66 23.55
N GLU A 584 -18.69 39.55 24.23
CA GLU A 584 -18.77 39.41 25.67
C GLU A 584 -17.39 39.14 26.28
N PRO A 585 -17.24 39.28 27.61
CA PRO A 585 -15.99 38.97 28.28
C PRO A 585 -15.45 37.55 27.99
N TYR A 586 -16.33 36.60 27.65
CA TYR A 586 -15.99 35.18 27.50
C TYR A 586 -16.47 34.54 26.18
N GLY A 587 -17.06 35.31 25.26
CA GLY A 587 -17.58 34.78 24.01
C GLY A 587 -17.93 35.81 22.96
N VAL A 588 -18.28 35.33 21.78
CA VAL A 588 -18.66 36.12 20.61
C VAL A 588 -19.96 35.53 20.05
N GLU A 589 -20.93 36.40 19.80
CA GLU A 589 -22.19 36.08 19.13
C GLU A 589 -22.15 36.63 17.71
N ILE A 590 -22.58 35.83 16.75
CA ILE A 590 -22.58 36.21 15.34
C ILE A 590 -23.90 35.80 14.70
N MET A 591 -24.54 36.73 14.00
CA MET A 591 -25.69 36.46 13.13
C MET A 591 -25.33 36.65 11.67
N TYR A 592 -25.78 35.69 10.88
CA TYR A 592 -25.74 35.67 9.42
C TYR A 592 -27.17 35.74 8.87
N PRO A 593 -27.65 36.94 8.49
CA PRO A 593 -29.02 37.13 8.06
C PRO A 593 -29.28 36.43 6.73
N GLY A 594 -30.38 35.67 6.65
CA GLY A 594 -30.83 35.00 5.43
C GLY A 594 -29.93 33.88 4.90
N VAL A 595 -28.80 33.59 5.55
CA VAL A 595 -27.83 32.60 5.08
C VAL A 595 -28.41 31.20 5.07
N TYR A 596 -29.14 30.79 6.12
CA TYR A 596 -29.78 29.47 6.14
C TYR A 596 -30.83 29.34 5.03
N ASN A 597 -31.61 30.39 4.75
CA ASN A 597 -32.55 30.37 3.61
C ASN A 597 -31.86 30.35 2.25
N SER A 598 -30.74 31.07 2.07
CA SER A 598 -29.98 30.99 0.81
C SER A 598 -29.32 29.63 0.64
N LEU A 599 -28.84 29.02 1.73
CA LEU A 599 -28.36 27.64 1.75
C LEU A 599 -29.52 26.71 1.34
N VAL A 600 -30.66 26.74 2.04
CA VAL A 600 -31.81 25.87 1.73
C VAL A 600 -32.36 26.08 0.30
N ARG A 601 -32.37 27.32 -0.23
CA ARG A 601 -32.90 27.62 -1.57
C ARG A 601 -31.94 27.29 -2.72
N SER A 602 -30.63 27.23 -2.50
CA SER A 602 -29.66 27.10 -3.59
C SER A 602 -29.50 25.68 -4.13
N ASP A 603 -29.95 24.62 -3.44
CA ASP A 603 -29.85 23.28 -4.01
C ASP A 603 -30.90 22.28 -3.49
N ALA A 604 -31.84 21.90 -4.36
CA ALA A 604 -32.74 20.74 -4.17
C ALA A 604 -32.00 19.38 -4.14
N ARG A 605 -30.67 19.38 -3.96
CA ARG A 605 -29.78 18.20 -4.03
C ARG A 605 -28.93 17.98 -2.76
N ASN A 606 -29.26 18.57 -1.61
CA ASN A 606 -28.71 18.24 -0.28
C ASN A 606 -27.16 18.27 -0.16
N ARG A 607 -26.51 19.36 -0.60
CA ARG A 607 -25.04 19.51 -0.57
C ARG A 607 -24.56 20.66 0.33
N PHE A 608 -24.71 20.51 1.65
CA PHE A 608 -24.17 21.49 2.60
C PHE A 608 -23.25 20.80 3.61
N TYR A 609 -21.99 21.24 3.62
CA TYR A 609 -20.99 20.87 4.63
C TYR A 609 -20.49 22.15 5.25
N LEU A 610 -20.35 22.17 6.58
CA LEU A 610 -19.42 23.09 7.21
C LEU A 610 -18.18 22.28 7.58
N ASP A 611 -17.04 22.74 7.09
CA ASP A 611 -15.77 22.30 7.65
C ASP A 611 -15.39 23.26 8.78
N PHE A 612 -15.04 22.68 9.93
CA PHE A 612 -14.55 23.42 11.08
C PHE A 612 -13.07 23.10 11.24
N SER A 613 -12.20 24.07 10.99
CA SER A 613 -10.79 23.96 11.38
C SER A 613 -10.53 24.79 12.63
N PHE A 614 -9.96 24.14 13.64
CA PHE A 614 -9.52 24.78 14.87
C PHE A 614 -8.00 24.89 14.85
N THR A 615 -7.50 26.13 14.86
CA THR A 615 -6.09 26.42 15.05
C THR A 615 -5.85 26.81 16.51
N SER A 616 -5.13 25.94 17.23
CA SER A 616 -4.61 26.23 18.56
C SER A 616 -3.08 26.34 18.53
N VAL A 617 -2.49 27.01 19.52
CA VAL A 617 -1.02 27.09 19.70
C VAL A 617 -0.38 25.69 19.88
N SER A 618 -1.18 24.64 20.13
CA SER A 618 -0.76 23.27 20.39
C SER A 618 -1.06 22.25 19.26
N GLY A 619 -1.66 22.66 18.13
CA GLY A 619 -1.96 21.76 17.01
C GLY A 619 -3.23 22.13 16.25
N TYR A 620 -3.39 21.50 15.07
CA TYR A 620 -4.57 21.56 14.20
C TYR A 620 -5.53 20.41 14.53
N ASP A 621 -6.80 20.71 14.73
CA ASP A 621 -7.87 19.72 14.83
C ASP A 621 -9.02 20.16 13.89
N SER A 622 -9.47 19.29 12.99
CA SER A 622 -10.51 19.61 12.00
C SER A 622 -11.70 18.66 12.13
N LYS A 623 -12.92 19.21 12.09
CA LYS A 623 -14.17 18.45 12.05
C LYS A 623 -15.01 18.89 10.86
N THR A 624 -15.28 17.99 9.94
CA THR A 624 -16.19 18.22 8.82
C THR A 624 -17.58 17.67 9.15
N LEU A 625 -18.62 18.50 9.00
CA LEU A 625 -20.00 18.14 9.37
C LEU A 625 -20.98 18.43 8.24
N LYS A 626 -21.92 17.49 8.02
CA LYS A 626 -23.03 17.69 7.08
C LYS A 626 -24.24 18.28 7.82
N PHE A 627 -24.75 19.39 7.30
CA PHE A 627 -26.04 19.92 7.75
C PHE A 627 -27.15 19.25 6.94
N LEU A 628 -28.07 18.60 7.65
CA LEU A 628 -29.32 18.22 7.05
C LEU A 628 -30.25 19.43 7.14
N PRO A 629 -30.78 19.97 6.03
CA PRO A 629 -32.02 20.71 6.15
C PRO A 629 -33.03 19.77 6.83
N GLU A 630 -33.84 20.29 7.75
CA GLU A 630 -35.00 19.52 8.22
C GLU A 630 -35.70 18.96 6.98
N ILE A 631 -35.69 17.63 6.84
CA ILE A 631 -36.48 16.93 5.84
C ILE A 631 -37.93 17.07 6.32
N GLY A 632 -38.49 18.26 6.12
CA GLY A 632 -39.93 18.45 6.01
C GLY A 632 -40.38 17.87 4.66
N PRO A 633 -41.59 17.30 4.60
CA PRO A 633 -42.08 16.52 3.46
C PRO A 633 -42.02 17.23 2.11
#